data_AF-A0A6P2V4T6-F1
#
_entry.id   AF-A0A6P2V4T6-F1
#
_cell.length_a   1.000
_cell.length_b   1.000
_cell.length_c   1.000
_cell.angle_alpha   90.00
_cell.angle_beta   90.00
_cell.angle_gamma   90.00
#
_symmetry.space_group_name_H-M   'P 1'
#
loop_
_entity.id
_entity.type
_entity.pdbx_description
1 polymer ?
#
loop_
_entity_poly.entity_id
_entity_poly.type
_entity_poly.pdbx_seq_one_letter_code
_entity_poly.pdbx_strand_id
1 'polypeptide(L)'
;MNSKDYSPTNGAEFVSLKQFTAEAAIVPLVSHGRKAYVLFRGQSIGFVDMLGEDGLRQVHRSAVNNALYCNEEEDVPHWLHRPLPSTTAVSDYPEMEGLFPRAYARVMKPAQGVLEL
;
A
#
# COMPACT_ATOMS: atom_id res chain seq x y z
N MET A 1 12.63 -9.65 23.86
CA MET A 1 11.45 -9.57 22.97
C MET A 1 11.95 -9.15 21.61
N ASN A 2 12.09 -10.10 20.68
CA ASN A 2 12.54 -9.80 19.33
C ASN A 2 11.39 -9.10 18.60
N SER A 3 11.50 -7.78 18.47
CA SER A 3 10.74 -6.98 17.52
C SER A 3 11.00 -7.55 16.14
N LYS A 4 10.15 -8.50 15.71
CA LYS A 4 10.12 -8.97 14.33
C LYS A 4 10.07 -7.73 13.44
N ASP A 5 10.97 -7.69 12.47
CA ASP A 5 11.11 -6.63 11.49
C ASP A 5 9.73 -6.18 11.02
N TYR A 6 9.25 -5.07 11.57
CA TYR A 6 8.15 -4.32 10.98
C TYR A 6 8.75 -3.77 9.70
N SER A 7 8.63 -4.53 8.61
CA SER A 7 8.83 -3.94 7.30
C SER A 7 7.83 -2.79 7.23
N PRO A 8 8.28 -1.53 7.12
CA PRO A 8 7.35 -0.41 6.97
C PRO A 8 6.59 -0.54 5.64
N THR A 9 6.99 -1.46 4.79
CA THR A 9 6.35 -1.79 3.52
C THR A 9 5.74 -3.17 3.57
N ASN A 10 4.49 -3.26 3.15
CA ASN A 10 3.72 -4.51 3.13
C ASN A 10 3.81 -5.19 1.76
N GLY A 11 4.42 -4.51 0.79
CA GLY A 11 4.60 -4.97 -0.59
C GLY A 11 3.38 -4.74 -1.48
N ALA A 12 2.20 -4.56 -0.89
CA ALA A 12 0.95 -4.33 -1.59
C ALA A 12 0.99 -3.05 -2.43
N GLU A 13 1.64 -2.00 -1.93
CA GLU A 13 1.81 -0.71 -2.58
C GLU A 13 2.69 -0.75 -3.87
N PHE A 14 3.32 -1.89 -4.17
CA PHE A 14 4.17 -2.07 -5.36
C PHE A 14 3.56 -2.94 -6.45
N VAL A 15 2.31 -3.37 -6.30
CA VAL A 15 1.60 -4.19 -7.29
C VAL A 15 0.24 -3.58 -7.63
N SER A 16 -0.33 -3.92 -8.78
CA SER A 16 -1.72 -3.54 -9.08
C SER A 16 -2.71 -4.24 -8.14
N LEU A 17 -3.90 -3.68 -7.96
CA LEU A 17 -5.01 -4.31 -7.24
C LEU A 17 -5.31 -5.69 -7.80
N LYS A 18 -5.26 -5.87 -9.12
CA LYS A 18 -5.48 -7.17 -9.78
C LYS A 18 -4.43 -8.21 -9.36
N GLN A 19 -3.15 -7.84 -9.33
CA GLN A 19 -2.09 -8.74 -8.89
C GLN A 19 -2.22 -9.03 -7.39
N PHE A 20 -2.51 -7.98 -6.61
CA PHE A 20 -2.75 -8.09 -5.19
C PHE A 20 -3.87 -9.08 -4.87
N THR A 21 -5.05 -8.96 -5.50
CA THR A 21 -6.19 -9.84 -5.23
C THR A 21 -5.94 -11.28 -5.68
N ALA A 22 -5.08 -11.50 -6.68
CA ALA A 22 -4.70 -12.85 -7.11
C ALA A 22 -3.80 -13.58 -6.09
N GLU A 23 -3.02 -12.84 -5.30
CA GLU A 23 -2.06 -13.39 -4.34
C GLU A 23 -2.51 -13.25 -2.88
N ALA A 24 -3.45 -12.35 -2.59
CA ALA A 24 -3.91 -12.07 -1.24
C ALA A 24 -4.99 -13.05 -0.78
N ALA A 25 -5.00 -13.33 0.52
CA ALA A 25 -6.02 -14.14 1.17
C ALA A 25 -6.72 -13.34 2.26
N ILE A 26 -8.06 -13.39 2.27
CA ILE A 26 -8.86 -12.84 3.35
C ILE A 26 -9.19 -13.95 4.35
N VAL A 27 -8.85 -13.72 5.61
CA VAL A 27 -9.04 -14.69 6.69
C VAL A 27 -10.08 -14.15 7.67
N PRO A 28 -11.30 -14.71 7.69
CA PRO A 28 -12.34 -14.31 8.63
C PRO A 28 -11.90 -14.45 10.08
N LEU A 29 -12.30 -13.49 10.90
CA LEU A 29 -12.07 -13.51 12.34
C LEU A 29 -13.36 -13.83 13.09
N VAL A 30 -13.24 -14.61 14.16
CA VAL A 30 -14.32 -14.87 15.10
C VAL A 30 -14.03 -14.08 16.38
N SER A 31 -15.01 -13.30 16.86
CA SER A 31 -14.94 -12.53 18.11
C SER A 31 -13.85 -11.45 18.18
N HIS A 32 -13.47 -10.89 17.04
CA HIS A 32 -12.60 -9.73 16.94
C HIS A 32 -13.47 -8.55 16.45
N GLY A 33 -13.27 -7.32 16.91
CA GLY A 33 -14.10 -6.15 16.50
C GLY A 33 -14.00 -5.76 15.00
N ARG A 34 -13.44 -6.63 14.16
CA ARG A 34 -13.23 -6.51 12.71
C ARG A 34 -13.65 -7.84 12.06
N LYS A 35 -14.07 -7.82 10.79
CA LYS A 35 -14.59 -9.02 10.12
C LYS A 35 -13.51 -10.01 9.67
N ALA A 36 -12.36 -9.51 9.24
CA ALA A 36 -11.26 -10.34 8.76
C ALA A 36 -9.91 -9.62 8.86
N TYR A 37 -8.83 -10.36 8.67
CA TYR A 37 -7.53 -9.80 8.30
C TYR A 37 -7.12 -10.29 6.91
N VAL A 38 -6.24 -9.54 6.27
CA VAL A 38 -5.73 -9.85 4.93
C VAL A 38 -4.27 -10.27 5.03
N LEU A 39 -3.98 -11.43 4.44
CA LEU A 39 -2.64 -11.93 4.21
C LEU A 39 -2.22 -11.60 2.78
N PHE A 40 -1.00 -11.10 2.61
CA PHE A 40 -0.35 -10.96 1.31
C PHE A 40 1.06 -11.53 1.42
N ARG A 41 1.41 -12.49 0.55
CA ARG A 41 2.70 -13.20 0.56
C ARG A 41 3.10 -13.75 1.95
N GLY A 42 2.11 -14.28 2.67
CA GLY A 42 2.29 -14.88 4.00
C GLY A 42 2.38 -13.89 5.16
N GLN A 43 2.24 -12.59 4.93
CA GLN A 43 2.26 -11.56 5.98
C GLN A 43 0.87 -10.93 6.16
N SER A 44 0.48 -10.68 7.42
CA SER A 44 -0.74 -9.92 7.71
C SER A 44 -0.49 -8.45 7.50
N ILE A 45 -1.28 -7.82 6.63
CA ILE A 45 -1.04 -6.45 6.18
C ILE A 45 -2.16 -5.48 6.58
N GLY A 46 -3.25 -5.99 7.15
CA GLY A 46 -4.33 -5.15 7.67
C GLY A 46 -5.58 -5.92 8.06
N PHE A 47 -6.43 -5.26 8.85
CA PHE A 47 -7.77 -5.74 9.20
C PHE A 47 -8.82 -5.02 8.36
N VAL A 48 -9.91 -5.72 8.06
CA VAL A 48 -10.99 -5.22 7.18
C VAL A 48 -12.36 -5.41 7.80
N ASP A 49 -13.30 -4.57 7.36
CA ASP A 49 -14.70 -4.58 7.79
C ASP A 49 -15.64 -5.24 6.76
N MET A 50 -15.08 -5.61 5.59
CA MET A 50 -15.77 -6.25 4.49
C MET A 50 -15.06 -7.56 4.12
N LEU A 51 -15.84 -8.52 3.61
CA LEU A 51 -15.31 -9.79 3.11
C LEU A 51 -15.18 -9.74 1.57
N GLY A 52 -14.49 -10.72 1.00
CA GLY A 52 -14.31 -10.82 -0.46
C GLY A 52 -13.47 -9.68 -1.03
N GLU A 53 -13.72 -9.33 -2.29
CA GLU A 53 -12.93 -8.35 -3.05
C GLU A 53 -12.96 -6.95 -2.43
N ASP A 54 -14.07 -6.54 -1.82
CA ASP A 54 -14.18 -5.22 -1.18
C ASP A 54 -13.22 -5.08 0.01
N GLY A 55 -13.05 -6.14 0.80
CA GLY A 55 -12.07 -6.17 1.88
C GLY A 55 -10.64 -6.12 1.35
N LEU A 56 -10.33 -6.88 0.30
CA LEU A 56 -9.02 -6.85 -0.34
C LEU A 56 -8.70 -5.46 -0.91
N ARG A 57 -9.67 -4.83 -1.60
CA ARG A 57 -9.55 -3.46 -2.12
C ARG A 57 -9.35 -2.46 -1.00
N GLN A 58 -10.04 -2.60 0.13
CA GLN A 58 -9.87 -1.71 1.30
C GLN A 58 -8.41 -1.71 1.79
N VAL A 59 -7.82 -2.89 2.01
CA VAL A 59 -6.44 -3.01 2.49
C VAL A 59 -5.43 -2.54 1.47
N HIS A 60 -5.58 -2.92 0.20
CA HIS A 60 -4.68 -2.48 -0.86
C HIS A 60 -4.70 -0.94 -1.00
N ARG A 61 -5.90 -0.34 -0.98
CA ARG A 61 -6.07 1.12 -0.99
C ARG A 61 -5.38 1.78 0.19
N SER A 62 -5.51 1.21 1.39
CA SER A 62 -4.83 1.71 2.59
C SER A 62 -3.32 1.63 2.47
N ALA A 63 -2.76 0.57 1.86
CA ALA A 63 -1.32 0.47 1.63
C ALA A 63 -0.82 1.57 0.69
N VAL A 64 -1.49 1.79 -0.44
CA VAL A 64 -1.16 2.87 -1.40
C VAL A 64 -1.30 4.25 -0.75
N ASN A 65 -2.40 4.49 -0.03
CA ASN A 65 -2.64 5.74 0.68
C ASN A 65 -1.51 6.03 1.69
N ASN A 66 -1.16 5.05 2.53
CA ASN A 66 -0.10 5.22 3.53
C ASN A 66 1.26 5.52 2.88
N ALA A 67 1.58 4.84 1.77
CA ALA A 67 2.82 5.10 1.04
C ALA A 67 2.87 6.52 0.47
N LEU A 68 1.76 7.01 -0.11
CA LEU A 68 1.65 8.39 -0.59
C LEU A 68 1.72 9.41 0.55
N TYR A 69 0.99 9.18 1.64
CA TYR A 69 1.00 10.04 2.83
C TYR A 69 2.41 10.22 3.38
N CYS A 70 3.17 9.12 3.52
CA CYS A 70 4.55 9.15 4.03
C CYS A 70 5.51 9.91 3.11
N ASN A 71 5.12 10.14 1.85
CA ASN A 71 5.93 10.85 0.88
C ASN A 71 5.43 12.28 0.63
N GLU A 72 4.20 12.66 1.01
CA GLU A 72 3.61 13.95 0.58
C GLU A 72 4.42 15.18 1.03
N GLU A 73 4.99 15.11 2.23
CA GLU A 73 5.89 16.12 2.77
C GLU A 73 7.36 15.70 2.65
N GLU A 74 8.26 16.66 2.43
CA GLU A 74 9.70 16.38 2.27
C GLU A 74 10.44 16.23 3.61
N ASP A 75 9.95 16.88 4.67
CA ASP A 75 10.58 16.91 5.99
C ASP A 75 9.79 16.05 7.01
N VAL A 76 9.54 14.80 6.63
CA VAL A 76 8.92 13.82 7.51
C VAL A 76 9.96 13.20 8.45
N PRO A 77 9.59 12.82 9.69
CA PRO A 77 10.51 12.11 10.57
C PRO A 77 11.04 10.82 9.93
N HIS A 78 12.30 10.49 10.18
CA HIS A 78 12.96 9.33 9.56
C HIS A 78 12.19 8.01 9.71
N TRP A 79 11.53 7.80 10.86
CA TRP A 79 10.72 6.61 11.13
C TRP A 79 9.45 6.50 10.27
N LEU A 80 9.05 7.58 9.60
CA LEU A 80 7.92 7.64 8.68
C LEU A 80 8.37 7.44 7.21
N HIS A 81 9.67 7.41 6.93
CA HIS A 81 10.16 7.24 5.56
C HIS A 81 9.69 5.90 4.98
N ARG A 82 9.08 5.96 3.80
CA ARG A 82 8.66 4.80 3.01
C ARG A 82 9.00 5.05 1.54
N PRO A 83 9.35 4.01 0.77
CA PRO A 83 9.44 4.15 -0.67
C PRO A 83 8.11 4.60 -1.27
N LEU A 84 8.18 5.28 -2.41
CA LEU A 84 7.01 5.61 -3.21
C LEU A 84 6.31 4.33 -3.70
N PRO A 85 4.97 4.32 -3.78
CA PRO A 85 4.25 3.20 -4.38
C PRO A 85 4.54 3.10 -5.88
N SER A 86 4.25 1.94 -6.47
CA SER A 86 4.37 1.76 -7.92
C SER A 86 3.33 2.57 -8.69
N THR A 87 3.66 2.96 -9.93
CA THR A 87 2.72 3.61 -10.85
C THR A 87 1.47 2.77 -11.11
N THR A 88 1.64 1.45 -11.23
CA THR A 88 0.53 0.51 -11.42
C THR A 88 -0.42 0.48 -10.23
N ALA A 89 0.11 0.48 -8.99
CA ALA A 89 -0.72 0.50 -7.79
C ALA A 89 -1.49 1.82 -7.64
N VAL A 90 -0.84 2.95 -7.94
CA VAL A 90 -1.47 4.27 -7.89
C VAL A 90 -2.54 4.45 -8.98
N SER A 91 -2.34 3.88 -10.16
CA SER A 91 -3.29 3.96 -11.27
C SER A 91 -4.64 3.30 -10.97
N ASP A 92 -4.70 2.37 -10.00
CA ASP A 92 -5.95 1.75 -9.56
C ASP A 92 -6.79 2.67 -8.63
N TYR A 93 -6.22 3.80 -8.16
CA TYR A 93 -6.85 4.74 -7.24
C TYR A 93 -6.65 6.20 -7.69
N PRO A 94 -7.29 6.63 -8.79
CA PRO A 94 -7.10 7.97 -9.35
C PRO A 94 -7.49 9.09 -8.37
N GLU A 95 -8.36 8.83 -7.40
CA GLU A 95 -8.74 9.81 -6.37
C GLU A 95 -7.56 10.25 -5.49
N MET A 96 -6.48 9.48 -5.45
CA MET A 96 -5.30 9.79 -4.64
C MET A 96 -4.56 11.04 -5.14
N GLU A 97 -4.72 11.42 -6.40
CA GLU A 97 -4.17 12.67 -6.93
C GLU A 97 -4.66 13.89 -6.14
N GLY A 98 -5.94 13.91 -5.78
CA GLY A 98 -6.52 15.00 -4.99
C GLY A 98 -6.11 14.99 -3.52
N LEU A 99 -5.73 13.83 -2.98
CA LEU A 99 -5.34 13.67 -1.57
C LEU A 99 -3.85 13.94 -1.34
N PHE A 100 -3.00 13.51 -2.28
CA PHE A 100 -1.54 13.55 -2.17
C PHE A 100 -0.90 14.06 -3.47
N PRO A 101 -1.18 15.30 -3.87
CA PRO A 101 -0.81 15.80 -5.20
C PRO A 101 0.71 15.78 -5.45
N ARG A 102 1.54 16.04 -4.44
CA ARG A 102 3.00 16.07 -4.62
C ARG A 102 3.60 14.67 -4.72
N ALA A 103 3.19 13.77 -3.83
CA ALA A 103 3.61 12.36 -3.89
C ALA A 103 3.12 11.70 -5.18
N TYR A 104 1.85 11.90 -5.55
CA TYR A 104 1.27 11.39 -6.78
C TYR A 104 2.05 11.86 -8.01
N ALA A 105 2.35 13.16 -8.11
CA ALA A 105 3.13 13.71 -9.21
C ALA A 105 4.54 13.09 -9.29
N ARG A 106 5.20 12.79 -8.17
CA ARG A 106 6.51 12.10 -8.18
C ARG A 106 6.41 10.65 -8.65
N VAL A 107 5.36 9.92 -8.25
CA VAL A 107 5.13 8.55 -8.74
C VAL A 107 4.91 8.55 -10.25
N MET A 108 4.09 9.48 -10.76
CA MET A 108 3.68 9.53 -12.16
C MET A 108 4.70 10.20 -13.08
N LYS A 109 5.77 10.81 -12.53
CA LYS A 109 6.88 11.28 -13.35
C LYS A 109 7.57 10.07 -13.99
N PRO A 110 7.74 10.05 -15.32
CA PRO A 110 8.58 9.04 -15.94
C PRO A 110 9.97 9.15 -15.31
N ALA A 111 10.53 8.03 -14.85
CA ALA A 111 11.92 7.99 -14.43
C ALA A 111 12.74 8.58 -15.58
N GLN A 112 13.39 9.73 -15.34
CA GLN A 112 14.33 10.27 -16.31
C GLN A 112 15.38 9.18 -16.49
N GLY A 113 15.33 8.53 -17.65
CA GLY A 113 16.24 7.46 -18.00
C GLY A 113 17.65 7.92 -17.72
N VAL A 114 18.38 7.08 -16.99
CA VAL A 114 19.84 7.14 -16.94
C VAL A 114 20.28 7.18 -18.40
N LEU A 115 20.80 8.33 -18.83
CA LEU A 115 21.49 8.46 -20.10
C LEU A 115 22.60 7.39 -20.08
N GLU A 116 22.49 6.45 -21.00
CA GLU A 116 23.58 5.54 -21.35
C GLU A 116 24.85 6.36 -21.57
N LEU A 117 25.91 6.00 -20.84
CA LEU A 117 27.29 6.39 -21.14
C LEU A 117 27.91 5.32 -22.04
#